data_AF-A0A8I1S6M4-F1
#
_entry.id   AF-A0A8I1S6M4-F1
#
_cell.length_a   1.000
_cell.length_b   1.000
_cell.length_c   1.000
_cell.angle_alpha   90.00
_cell.angle_beta   90.00
_cell.angle_gamma   90.00
#
_symmetry.space_group_name_H-M   'P 1'
#
loop_
_entity.id
_entity.type
_entity.pdbx_description
1 polymer ?
#
loop_
_entity_poly.entity_id
_entity_poly.type
_entity_poly.pdbx_seq_one_letter_code
_entity_poly.pdbx_strand_id
1 'polypeptide(L)'
;MPAGIRFAAPTEECGSLRPSPVGPTGSTWEAIGMSTPLKDSAVWTGDCSATVHLDRCDGPREGRVRAPTCWVAEHPGRSFEAVDLGDRATKIALYECCLTKGTSFAIYRWVNLEDLVELWPELRLPPAVRAEWEGALTAAGLLQRHRLAG
;
A
#
# COMPACT_ATOMS: atom_id res chain seq x y z
N MET A 1 32.09 -10.85 -45.04
CA MET A 1 30.77 -11.28 -45.57
C MET A 1 30.46 -12.63 -44.94
N PRO A 2 29.22 -12.93 -44.46
CA PRO A 2 27.98 -12.14 -44.47
C PRO A 2 27.47 -11.76 -43.05
N ALA A 3 26.83 -10.58 -42.93
CA ALA A 3 25.39 -10.34 -42.63
C ALA A 3 25.02 -10.53 -41.13
N GLY A 4 24.59 -9.52 -40.35
CA GLY A 4 23.89 -8.29 -40.67
C GLY A 4 22.38 -8.52 -40.62
N ILE A 5 21.75 -8.46 -39.44
CA ILE A 5 20.29 -8.44 -39.32
C ILE A 5 19.88 -7.40 -38.26
N ARG A 6 19.31 -6.30 -38.78
CA ARG A 6 18.42 -5.35 -38.11
C ARG A 6 17.00 -5.91 -38.16
N PHE A 7 16.23 -5.70 -37.10
CA PHE A 7 14.76 -5.60 -37.13
C PHE A 7 14.43 -4.30 -36.38
N ALA A 8 14.07 -3.19 -37.04
CA ALA A 8 12.85 -2.87 -37.79
C ALA A 8 11.61 -2.72 -36.89
N ALA A 9 11.21 -1.46 -36.67
CA ALA A 9 9.96 -1.07 -36.05
C ALA A 9 8.76 -1.45 -36.94
N PRO A 10 7.59 -1.77 -36.38
CA PRO A 10 6.37 -1.82 -37.16
C PRO A 10 5.83 -0.41 -37.42
N THR A 11 5.72 -0.11 -38.72
CA THR A 11 5.06 1.02 -39.36
C THR A 11 3.56 1.05 -39.06
N GLU A 12 3.04 2.26 -38.88
CA GLU A 12 1.62 2.58 -38.95
C GLU A 12 1.07 2.50 -40.39
N GLU A 13 -0.26 2.53 -40.45
CA GLU A 13 -1.16 2.81 -41.58
C GLU A 13 -1.77 1.62 -42.33
N CYS A 14 -3.10 1.43 -42.19
CA CYS A 14 -4.08 2.03 -43.12
C CYS A 14 -5.47 1.41 -42.87
N GLY A 15 -6.53 2.21 -42.72
CA GLY A 15 -7.89 1.66 -42.63
C GLY A 15 -8.98 2.64 -42.17
N SER A 16 -9.09 3.78 -42.84
CA SER A 16 -10.11 4.80 -42.66
C SER A 16 -11.54 4.28 -42.87
N LEU A 17 -12.45 4.45 -41.89
CA LEU A 17 -13.90 4.44 -42.10
C LEU A 17 -14.61 5.39 -41.11
N ARG A 18 -14.98 6.58 -41.59
CA ARG A 18 -16.12 7.42 -41.15
C ARG A 18 -16.64 8.18 -42.39
N PRO A 19 -17.97 8.40 -42.57
CA PRO A 19 -18.77 9.39 -41.80
C PRO A 19 -20.20 8.89 -41.39
N SER A 20 -20.74 9.20 -40.19
CA SER A 20 -21.67 10.32 -39.79
C SER A 20 -23.07 10.34 -40.47
N PRO A 21 -24.12 11.05 -39.97
CA PRO A 21 -24.57 11.41 -38.60
C PRO A 21 -26.12 11.30 -38.40
N VAL A 22 -26.66 11.23 -37.16
CA VAL A 22 -27.98 11.80 -36.76
C VAL A 22 -27.97 12.02 -35.24
N GLY A 23 -28.17 13.26 -34.78
CA GLY A 23 -28.37 13.64 -33.36
C GLY A 23 -29.79 13.35 -32.85
N PRO A 24 -30.17 13.72 -31.60
CA PRO A 24 -30.03 15.09 -31.12
C PRO A 24 -29.50 15.27 -29.68
N THR A 25 -28.90 16.43 -29.48
CA THR A 25 -28.77 17.27 -28.28
C THR A 25 -29.42 16.79 -26.97
N GLY A 26 -28.59 16.71 -25.93
CA GLY A 26 -28.99 16.77 -24.52
C GLY A 26 -28.38 15.64 -23.68
N SER A 27 -27.83 16.02 -22.52
CA SER A 27 -27.50 15.14 -21.38
C SER A 27 -26.04 14.67 -21.25
N THR A 28 -25.33 15.44 -20.42
CA THR A 28 -24.63 14.98 -19.21
C THR A 28 -23.48 13.98 -19.34
N TRP A 29 -22.30 14.45 -18.94
CA TRP A 29 -21.00 13.78 -18.80
C TRP A 29 -20.91 12.79 -17.61
N GLU A 30 -22.01 12.13 -17.22
CA GLU A 30 -22.02 11.09 -16.18
C GLU A 30 -21.95 9.70 -16.86
N ALA A 31 -21.14 8.71 -16.51
CA ALA A 31 -20.25 8.53 -15.39
C ALA A 31 -19.16 7.53 -15.83
N ILE A 32 -17.89 7.95 -15.86
CA ILE A 32 -16.78 7.03 -15.67
C ILE A 32 -16.54 7.09 -14.16
N GLY A 33 -16.99 6.04 -13.49
CA GLY A 33 -17.15 5.96 -12.03
C GLY A 33 -16.10 6.75 -11.28
N MET A 34 -16.55 7.83 -10.65
CA MET A 34 -15.80 8.50 -9.62
C MET A 34 -15.39 7.43 -8.62
N SER A 35 -14.09 7.17 -8.54
CA SER A 35 -13.46 6.40 -7.48
C SER A 35 -14.08 6.86 -6.18
N THR A 36 -14.86 5.99 -5.55
CA THR A 36 -15.20 6.18 -4.15
C THR A 36 -13.86 6.39 -3.45
N PRO A 37 -13.65 7.50 -2.72
CA PRO A 37 -12.41 7.64 -1.96
C PRO A 37 -12.35 6.39 -1.09
N LEU A 38 -11.26 5.63 -1.24
CA LEU A 38 -10.98 4.48 -0.39
C LEU A 38 -10.82 5.03 1.02
N LYS A 39 -11.93 5.19 1.74
CA LYS A 39 -11.97 5.75 3.10
C LYS A 39 -11.09 4.93 4.05
N ASP A 40 -10.79 3.70 3.67
CA ASP A 40 -10.09 2.72 4.47
C ASP A 40 -8.81 2.26 3.78
N SER A 41 -8.12 3.14 3.05
CA SER A 41 -6.84 2.79 2.43
C SER A 41 -5.74 3.80 2.70
N ALA A 42 -4.57 3.27 3.04
CA ALA A 42 -3.34 4.05 3.14
C ALA A 42 -2.62 4.01 1.79
N VAL A 43 -2.20 5.18 1.31
CA VAL A 43 -1.30 5.28 0.15
C VAL A 43 0.08 5.55 0.69
N TRP A 44 1.00 4.63 0.44
CA TRP A 44 2.31 4.70 1.05
C TRP A 44 3.37 5.18 0.04
N THR A 45 4.19 6.17 0.43
CA THR A 45 5.32 6.66 -0.36
C THR A 45 6.64 6.39 0.37
N GLY A 46 7.13 5.16 0.20
CA GLY A 46 8.56 4.87 0.10
C GLY A 46 8.94 4.58 -1.36
N ASP A 47 9.89 3.67 -1.61
CA ASP A 47 10.29 3.24 -2.97
C ASP A 47 9.18 2.49 -3.77
N CYS A 48 8.03 2.22 -3.16
CA CYS A 48 6.90 1.52 -3.80
C CYS A 48 5.58 2.25 -3.49
N SER A 49 4.90 2.76 -4.52
CA SER A 49 3.52 3.24 -4.43
C SER A 49 2.58 2.04 -4.43
N ALA A 50 1.96 1.74 -3.29
CA ALA A 50 0.91 0.75 -3.21
C ALA A 50 -0.24 1.26 -2.32
N THR A 51 -1.46 1.12 -2.83
CA THR A 51 -2.68 1.26 -2.05
C THR A 51 -2.82 0.04 -1.14
N VAL A 52 -2.93 0.29 0.17
CA VAL A 52 -3.13 -0.73 1.19
C VAL A 52 -4.55 -0.62 1.73
N HIS A 53 -5.33 -1.70 1.63
CA HIS A 53 -6.68 -1.78 2.18
C HIS A 53 -6.63 -2.22 3.65
N LEU A 54 -7.17 -1.41 4.56
CA LEU A 54 -7.09 -1.68 6.00
C LEU A 54 -7.78 -2.99 6.40
N ASP A 55 -8.89 -3.35 5.74
CA ASP A 55 -9.64 -4.60 6.00
C ASP A 55 -8.84 -5.88 5.74
N ARG A 56 -7.72 -5.77 5.01
CA ARG A 56 -6.83 -6.90 4.70
C ARG A 56 -5.65 -7.04 5.65
N CYS A 57 -5.49 -6.12 6.60
CA CYS A 57 -4.46 -6.17 7.63
C CYS A 57 -4.88 -7.16 8.73
N ASP A 58 -4.85 -8.45 8.41
CA ASP A 58 -5.21 -9.56 9.31
C ASP A 58 -3.96 -10.38 9.68
N GLY A 59 -2.84 -9.70 9.87
CA GLY A 59 -1.61 -10.32 10.35
C GLY A 59 -1.82 -11.06 11.68
N PRO A 60 -0.99 -12.06 11.99
CA PRO A 60 -1.04 -12.74 13.27
C PRO A 60 -0.76 -11.76 14.42
N ARG A 61 -1.52 -11.88 15.51
CA ARG A 61 -1.35 -11.04 16.70
C ARG A 61 -0.27 -11.57 17.64
N GLU A 62 -0.09 -12.89 17.67
CA GLU A 62 0.81 -13.55 18.61
C GLU A 62 1.50 -14.74 17.95
N GLY A 63 2.47 -15.31 18.67
CA GLY A 63 3.22 -16.48 18.25
C GLY A 63 4.45 -16.15 17.42
N ARG A 64 5.13 -17.22 16.99
CA ARG A 64 6.37 -17.12 16.22
C ARG A 64 6.06 -17.18 14.73
N VAL A 65 6.48 -16.15 14.01
CA VAL A 65 6.26 -16.00 12.57
C VAL A 65 7.57 -15.92 11.81
N ARG A 66 7.55 -16.36 10.56
CA ARG A 66 8.68 -16.13 9.66
C ARG A 66 8.86 -14.62 9.44
N ALA A 67 10.08 -14.13 9.58
CA ALA A 67 10.39 -12.71 9.40
C ALA A 67 10.08 -12.23 7.96
N PRO A 68 9.61 -10.98 7.75
CA PRO A 68 9.55 -10.38 6.44
C PRO A 68 10.96 -10.14 5.87
N THR A 69 11.09 -10.10 4.55
CA THR A 69 12.40 -9.90 3.90
C THR A 69 13.05 -8.57 4.30
N CYS A 70 12.27 -7.49 4.45
CA CYS A 70 12.76 -6.19 4.90
C CYS A 70 13.34 -6.24 6.33
N TRP A 71 12.81 -7.09 7.21
CA TRP A 71 13.31 -7.24 8.58
C TRP A 71 14.69 -7.88 8.61
N VAL A 72 14.89 -8.94 7.81
CA VAL A 72 16.17 -9.65 7.76
C VAL A 72 17.28 -8.78 7.16
N ALA A 73 16.94 -7.89 6.22
CA ALA A 73 17.90 -6.93 5.69
C ALA A 73 18.45 -5.97 6.77
N GLU A 74 17.61 -5.59 7.74
CA GLU A 74 17.96 -4.65 8.82
C GLU A 74 18.62 -5.33 10.03
N HIS A 75 18.47 -6.64 10.16
CA HIS A 75 18.95 -7.40 11.30
C HIS A 75 19.89 -8.53 10.85
N PRO A 76 21.04 -8.19 10.23
CA PRO A 76 22.00 -9.20 9.78
C PRO A 76 22.46 -10.05 10.97
N GLY A 77 22.27 -11.37 10.86
CA GLY A 77 22.56 -12.33 11.92
C GLY A 77 21.33 -12.85 12.68
N ARG A 78 20.15 -12.26 12.50
CA ARG A 78 18.88 -12.89 12.91
C ARG A 78 18.36 -13.81 11.81
N SER A 79 17.92 -15.01 12.19
CA SER A 79 17.38 -15.99 11.25
C SER A 79 15.98 -15.58 10.77
N PHE A 80 15.61 -16.02 9.57
CA PHE A 80 14.24 -15.91 9.05
C PHE A 80 13.21 -16.65 9.92
N GLU A 81 13.67 -17.55 10.79
CA GLU A 81 12.90 -18.70 11.26
C GLU A 81 11.85 -18.36 12.31
N ALA A 82 12.05 -17.33 13.13
CA ALA A 82 11.05 -16.93 14.10
C ALA A 82 11.26 -15.51 14.63
N VAL A 83 10.32 -14.63 14.32
CA VAL A 83 10.06 -13.39 15.06
C VAL A 83 8.93 -13.68 16.03
N ASP A 84 9.16 -13.41 17.31
CA ASP A 84 8.15 -13.61 18.36
C ASP A 84 7.26 -12.37 18.46
N LEU A 85 5.99 -12.52 18.09
CA LEU A 85 5.00 -11.46 18.19
C LEU A 85 4.42 -11.32 19.61
N GLY A 86 4.75 -12.23 20.53
CA GLY A 86 4.47 -12.04 21.96
C GLY A 86 5.35 -10.96 22.59
N ASP A 87 6.52 -10.68 22.03
CA ASP A 87 7.40 -9.61 22.48
C ASP A 87 6.99 -8.26 21.87
N ARG A 88 6.48 -7.35 22.70
CA ARG A 88 5.95 -6.04 22.27
C ARG A 88 6.98 -5.22 21.50
N ALA A 89 8.23 -5.17 21.98
CA ALA A 89 9.29 -4.39 21.33
C ALA A 89 9.62 -4.94 19.94
N THR A 90 9.68 -6.27 19.81
CA THR A 90 9.87 -6.95 18.53
C THR A 90 8.70 -6.70 17.57
N LYS A 91 7.46 -6.76 18.06
CA LYS A 91 6.26 -6.46 17.26
C LYS A 91 6.27 -5.03 16.73
N ILE A 92 6.58 -4.05 17.58
CA ILE A 92 6.70 -2.62 17.21
C ILE A 92 7.72 -2.45 16.08
N ALA A 93 8.93 -2.97 16.28
CA ALA A 93 9.98 -2.85 15.27
C ALA A 93 9.58 -3.52 13.95
N LEU A 94 8.90 -4.68 14.02
CA LEU A 94 8.46 -5.40 12.82
C LEU A 94 7.41 -4.61 12.05
N TYR A 95 6.50 -3.95 12.77
CA TYR A 95 5.47 -3.09 12.17
C TYR A 95 6.13 -1.86 11.54
N GLU A 96 7.05 -1.18 12.24
CA GLU A 96 7.84 -0.08 11.68
C GLU A 96 8.54 -0.52 10.38
N CYS A 97 9.18 -1.69 10.38
CA CYS A 97 9.86 -2.22 9.20
C CYS A 97 8.89 -2.50 8.03
N CYS A 98 7.73 -3.12 8.30
CA CYS A 98 6.73 -3.39 7.27
C CYS A 98 6.13 -2.09 6.70
N LEU A 99 5.82 -1.13 7.57
CA LEU A 99 5.22 0.14 7.20
C LEU A 99 6.22 1.10 6.56
N THR A 100 7.54 0.88 6.67
CA THR A 100 8.57 1.78 6.12
C THR A 100 9.39 1.20 4.98
N LYS A 101 9.39 -0.12 4.79
CA LYS A 101 10.22 -0.80 3.80
C LYS A 101 9.51 -2.02 3.18
N GLY A 102 8.34 -2.38 3.69
CA GLY A 102 7.58 -3.54 3.24
C GLY A 102 6.80 -3.26 1.96
N THR A 103 6.43 -4.35 1.28
CA THR A 103 5.43 -4.32 0.20
C THR A 103 4.03 -4.42 0.80
N SER A 104 2.99 -4.15 0.00
CA SER A 104 1.59 -4.40 0.41
C SER A 104 1.37 -5.85 0.86
N PHE A 105 2.00 -6.82 0.19
CA PHE A 105 2.00 -8.22 0.62
C PHE A 105 2.58 -8.40 2.02
N ALA A 106 3.67 -7.70 2.33
CA ALA A 106 4.25 -7.78 3.67
C ALA A 106 3.32 -7.19 4.73
N ILE A 107 2.73 -6.04 4.43
CA ILE A 107 1.78 -5.40 5.33
C ILE A 107 0.60 -6.34 5.62
N TYR A 108 -0.07 -6.89 4.59
CA TYR A 108 -1.19 -7.81 4.79
C TYR A 108 -0.82 -9.10 5.53
N ARG A 109 0.41 -9.57 5.37
CA ARG A 109 0.84 -10.84 5.98
C ARG A 109 1.24 -10.70 7.44
N TRP A 110 1.73 -9.54 7.85
CA TRP A 110 2.40 -9.38 9.13
C TRP A 110 1.82 -8.29 10.04
N VAL A 111 1.07 -7.33 9.49
CA VAL A 111 0.44 -6.26 10.26
C VAL A 111 -1.01 -6.62 10.53
N ASN A 112 -1.39 -6.62 11.80
CA ASN A 112 -2.77 -6.74 12.26
C ASN A 112 -3.34 -5.35 12.52
N LEU A 113 -4.56 -5.09 12.06
CA LEU A 113 -5.18 -3.77 12.20
C LEU A 113 -5.46 -3.37 13.66
N GLU A 114 -5.92 -4.30 14.50
CA GLU A 114 -6.20 -4.00 15.91
C GLU A 114 -4.91 -3.66 16.66
N ASP A 115 -3.88 -4.50 16.50
CA ASP A 115 -2.58 -4.27 17.13
C ASP A 115 -1.92 -3.01 16.56
N LEU A 116 -2.11 -2.69 15.28
CA LEU A 116 -1.57 -1.47 14.67
C LEU A 116 -2.14 -0.22 15.34
N VAL A 117 -3.45 -0.20 15.61
CA VAL A 117 -4.12 0.91 16.30
C VAL A 117 -3.65 1.00 17.75
N GLU A 118 -3.53 -0.13 18.44
CA GLU A 118 -3.04 -0.17 19.83
C GLU A 118 -1.60 0.35 19.95
N LEU A 119 -0.72 -0.06 19.04
CA LEU A 119 0.70 0.28 19.05
C LEU A 119 1.01 1.63 18.42
N TRP A 120 0.03 2.26 17.75
CA TRP A 120 0.22 3.50 16.99
C TRP A 120 0.96 4.62 17.75
N PRO A 121 0.71 4.86 19.06
CA PRO A 121 1.43 5.89 19.81
C PRO A 121 2.93 5.60 20.01
N GLU A 122 3.33 4.33 19.92
CA GLU A 122 4.70 3.88 20.16
C GLU A 122 5.51 3.76 18.85
N LEU A 123 4.85 3.64 17.69
CA LEU A 123 5.52 3.49 16.40
C LEU A 123 6.32 4.74 16.01
N ARG A 124 7.58 4.55 15.66
CA ARG A 124 8.49 5.59 15.16
C ARG A 124 8.58 5.51 13.65
N LEU A 125 7.63 6.17 12.99
CA LEU A 125 7.53 6.23 11.54
C LEU A 125 8.06 7.58 11.00
N PRO A 126 8.63 7.61 9.78
CA PRO A 126 8.93 8.87 9.11
C PRO A 126 7.67 9.75 9.00
N PRO A 127 7.78 11.10 9.08
CA PRO A 127 6.62 11.98 9.16
C PRO A 127 5.59 11.79 8.04
N ALA A 128 6.05 11.63 6.80
CA ALA A 128 5.17 11.40 5.65
C ALA A 128 4.42 10.06 5.76
N VAL A 129 5.11 8.99 6.16
CA VAL A 129 4.52 7.67 6.39
C VAL A 129 3.46 7.73 7.48
N ARG A 130 3.79 8.38 8.60
CA ARG A 130 2.87 8.55 9.73
C ARG A 130 1.61 9.29 9.29
N ALA A 131 1.75 10.39 8.54
CA ALA A 131 0.64 11.21 8.09
C ALA A 131 -0.34 10.45 7.18
N GLU A 132 0.15 9.67 6.22
CA GLU A 132 -0.69 8.89 5.31
C GLU A 132 -1.50 7.82 6.06
N TRP A 133 -0.85 7.08 6.95
CA TRP A 133 -1.50 6.06 7.76
C TRP A 133 -2.45 6.65 8.81
N GLU A 134 -2.10 7.78 9.44
CA GLU A 134 -3.02 8.52 10.32
C GLU A 134 -4.27 8.97 9.57
N GLY A 135 -4.12 9.45 8.33
CA GLY A 135 -5.23 9.82 7.46
C GLY A 135 -6.17 8.63 7.22
N ALA A 136 -5.61 7.49 6.82
CA ALA A 136 -6.37 6.26 6.55
C ALA A 136 -7.07 5.73 7.81
N LEU A 137 -6.35 5.60 8.93
CA LEU A 137 -6.90 5.11 10.19
C LEU A 137 -7.97 6.07 10.75
N THR A 138 -7.80 7.38 10.59
CA THR A 138 -8.81 8.38 11.00
C THR A 138 -10.05 8.31 10.11
N ALA A 139 -9.88 8.16 8.79
CA ALA A 139 -10.99 8.05 7.85
C ALA A 139 -11.82 6.78 8.06
N ALA A 140 -11.18 5.69 8.48
CA ALA A 140 -11.81 4.45 8.94
C ALA A 140 -12.43 4.55 10.35
N GLY A 141 -12.22 5.66 11.07
CA GLY A 141 -12.73 5.86 12.43
C GLY A 141 -11.99 5.07 13.52
N LEU A 142 -10.80 4.52 13.20
CA LEU A 142 -9.99 3.69 14.09
C LEU A 142 -9.09 4.54 15.00
N LEU A 143 -8.61 5.67 14.48
CA LEU A 143 -7.99 6.71 15.30
C LEU A 143 -8.97 7.85 15.51
N GLN A 144 -9.22 8.18 16.76
CA GLN A 144 -9.84 9.45 17.07
C GLN A 144 -8.82 10.53 16.74
N ARG A 145 -9.09 11.35 15.72
CA ARG A 145 -8.46 12.67 15.64
C ARG A 145 -8.62 13.27 17.02
N HIS A 146 -7.54 13.55 17.73
CA HIS A 146 -7.66 14.41 18.89
C HIS A 146 -8.27 15.70 18.34
N ARG A 147 -9.58 15.91 18.56
CA ARG A 147 -10.17 17.24 18.51
C ARG A 147 -9.46 17.95 19.65
N LEU A 148 -8.35 18.57 19.35
CA LEU A 148 -7.81 19.64 20.16
C LEU A 148 -8.84 20.77 20.05
N ALA A 149 -9.84 20.70 20.93
CA ALA A 149 -10.44 21.88 21.50
C ALA A 149 -9.45 22.39 22.54
N GLY A 150 -9.06 23.67 22.44
CA GLY A 150 -8.15 24.34 23.35
C GLY A 150 -7.27 25.33 22.62
#